data_AF-A0A7L5ZH85-F1
#
_entry.id   AF-A0A7L5ZH85-F1
#
_cell.length_a   1.000
_cell.length_b   1.000
_cell.length_c   1.000
_cell.angle_alpha   90.00
_cell.angle_beta   90.00
_cell.angle_gamma   90.00
#
_symmetry.space_group_name_H-M   'P 1'
#
loop_
_entity.id
_entity.type
_entity.pdbx_description
1 polymer ?
#
loop_
_entity_poly.entity_id
_entity_poly.type
_entity_poly.pdbx_seq_one_letter_code
_entity_poly.pdbx_strand_id
1 'polypeptide(L)'
;MTLVRTRDEAIALTDTALGAYAEQAQGILVQAKAAVCAAQDYADRVVRDCRSRAAALEALLSAASERDAPAIRLRLLQAQANLDRAGRASVRIGDAAKTVRDLERRYIQRTSATVAGHAPTSTAEPQRSANTTAAAVSGSAGEPAPTIQAEAMTGLRRRLPPSGMASVDVMSADLTENPIQGEFGRGGATRADYRWAVQTWHDTIAPGLARGMSRSDFEADDALRGAQPLRRTADVYDMFLGDDHIRVDRRPDGTFNVISGRHRLQIARDLGIESLPGKIYE
;
A
#
# COMPACT_ATOMS: atom_id res chain seq x y z
N MET A 1 1.02 18.11 30.73
CA MET A 1 0.52 17.15 31.73
C MET A 1 -0.67 17.77 32.43
N THR A 2 -1.88 17.29 32.11
CA THR A 2 -3.13 17.79 32.72
C THR A 2 -3.29 17.14 34.09
N LEU A 3 -3.19 17.93 35.15
CA LEU A 3 -3.39 17.45 36.53
C LEU A 3 -4.87 17.12 36.72
N VAL A 4 -5.18 15.83 36.85
CA VAL A 4 -6.54 15.33 37.14
C VAL A 4 -6.90 15.70 38.58
N ARG A 5 -7.96 16.48 38.78
CA ARG A 5 -8.33 17.03 40.10
C ARG A 5 -9.43 16.23 40.79
N THR A 6 -10.18 15.40 40.07
CA THR A 6 -11.25 14.57 40.64
C THR A 6 -11.32 13.17 40.03
N ARG A 7 -11.96 12.22 40.74
CA ARG A 7 -12.22 10.86 40.24
C ARG A 7 -13.03 10.88 38.94
N ASP A 8 -14.01 11.77 38.85
CA ASP A 8 -14.91 11.85 37.68
C ASP A 8 -14.17 12.41 36.45
N GLU A 9 -13.25 13.36 36.65
CA GLU A 9 -12.33 13.80 35.59
C GLU A 9 -11.39 12.67 35.13
N ALA A 10 -10.92 11.82 36.05
CA ALA A 10 -10.08 10.67 35.71
C ALA A 10 -10.84 9.65 34.84
N ILE A 11 -12.10 9.38 35.18
CA ILE A 11 -12.98 8.47 34.44
C ILE A 11 -13.27 9.06 33.06
N ALA A 12 -13.66 10.33 32.96
CA ALA A 12 -13.95 10.99 31.69
C ALA A 12 -12.73 11.05 30.74
N LEU A 13 -11.52 11.29 31.28
CA LEU A 13 -10.28 11.24 30.49
C LEU A 13 -9.96 9.82 30.02
N THR A 14 -10.22 8.81 30.86
CA THR A 14 -10.03 7.40 30.49
C THR A 14 -11.00 6.99 29.40
N ASP A 15 -12.28 7.36 29.51
CA ASP A 15 -13.30 7.07 28.50
C ASP A 15 -12.99 7.75 27.16
N THR A 16 -12.54 9.01 27.20
CA THR A 16 -12.11 9.74 26.01
C THR A 16 -10.90 9.09 25.34
N ALA A 17 -9.90 8.69 26.13
CA ALA A 17 -8.73 7.98 25.61
C ALA A 17 -9.13 6.62 25.02
N LEU A 18 -9.99 5.85 25.70
CA LEU A 18 -10.50 4.56 25.21
C LEU A 18 -11.29 4.71 23.91
N GLY A 19 -12.09 5.77 23.77
CA GLY A 19 -12.78 6.11 22.53
C GLY A 19 -11.81 6.36 21.37
N ALA A 20 -10.79 7.20 21.58
CA ALA A 20 -9.77 7.47 20.57
C ALA A 20 -8.98 6.20 20.18
N TYR A 21 -8.64 5.35 21.14
CA TYR A 21 -8.00 4.04 20.87
C TYR A 21 -8.91 3.12 20.05
N ALA A 22 -10.21 3.09 20.34
CA ALA A 22 -11.18 2.27 19.62
C ALA A 22 -11.29 2.71 18.15
N GLU A 23 -11.38 4.02 17.89
CA GLU A 23 -11.41 4.58 16.53
C GLU A 23 -10.14 4.26 15.75
N GLN A 24 -8.96 4.41 16.39
CA GLN A 24 -7.68 4.08 15.77
C GLN A 24 -7.59 2.58 15.44
N ALA A 25 -8.02 1.71 16.36
CA ALA A 25 -8.04 0.26 16.13
C ALA A 25 -8.97 -0.14 14.99
N GLN A 26 -10.14 0.50 14.88
CA GLN A 26 -11.07 0.29 13.76
C GLN A 26 -10.44 0.74 12.43
N GLY A 27 -9.78 1.91 12.40
CA GLY A 27 -9.08 2.40 11.22
C GLY A 27 -8.01 1.42 10.72
N ILE A 28 -7.20 0.88 11.63
CA ILE A 28 -6.17 -0.13 11.32
C ILE A 28 -6.81 -1.41 10.76
N LEU A 29 -7.93 -1.88 11.33
CA LEU A 29 -8.62 -3.08 10.85
C LEU A 29 -9.19 -2.89 9.44
N VAL A 30 -9.76 -1.71 9.13
CA VAL A 30 -10.25 -1.38 7.79
C VAL A 30 -9.10 -1.39 6.77
N GLN A 31 -7.96 -0.77 7.11
CA GLN A 31 -6.78 -0.76 6.24
C GLN A 31 -6.21 -2.18 6.03
N ALA A 32 -6.10 -2.97 7.10
CA ALA A 32 -5.62 -4.35 7.02
C ALA A 32 -6.54 -5.22 6.14
N LYS A 33 -7.86 -5.05 6.26
CA LYS A 33 -8.84 -5.74 5.41
C LYS A 33 -8.69 -5.37 3.94
N ALA A 34 -8.61 -4.07 3.65
CA ALA A 34 -8.41 -3.59 2.28
C ALA A 34 -7.11 -4.13 1.67
N ALA A 35 -6.00 -4.09 2.43
CA ALA A 35 -4.71 -4.60 1.99
C ALA A 35 -4.74 -6.09 1.69
N VAL A 36 -5.39 -6.90 2.54
CA VAL A 36 -5.47 -8.34 2.30
C VAL A 36 -6.42 -8.69 1.16
N CYS A 37 -7.55 -8.01 1.00
CA CYS A 37 -8.41 -8.18 -0.18
C CYS A 37 -7.64 -7.89 -1.48
N ALA A 38 -6.92 -6.78 -1.54
CA ALA A 38 -6.09 -6.44 -2.70
C ALA A 38 -5.00 -7.49 -2.96
N ALA A 39 -4.37 -8.03 -1.90
CA ALA A 39 -3.37 -9.09 -2.01
C ALA A 39 -3.97 -10.41 -2.52
N GLN A 40 -5.19 -10.76 -2.09
CA GLN A 40 -5.92 -11.93 -2.58
C GLN A 40 -6.24 -11.80 -4.08
N ASP A 41 -6.80 -10.65 -4.49
CA ASP A 41 -7.11 -10.39 -5.90
C ASP A 41 -5.87 -10.46 -6.80
N TYR A 42 -4.75 -9.90 -6.31
CA TYR A 42 -3.48 -9.98 -7.01
C TYR A 42 -2.97 -11.43 -7.10
N ALA A 43 -2.99 -12.17 -5.99
CA ALA A 43 -2.57 -13.57 -5.97
C ALA A 43 -3.40 -14.43 -6.93
N ASP A 44 -4.71 -14.22 -6.98
CA ASP A 44 -5.62 -14.94 -7.87
C ASP A 44 -5.36 -14.60 -9.34
N ARG A 45 -4.99 -13.35 -9.65
CA ARG A 45 -4.53 -12.97 -11.01
C ARG A 45 -3.23 -13.68 -11.39
N VAL A 46 -2.24 -13.69 -10.49
CA VAL A 46 -0.94 -14.34 -10.74
C VAL A 46 -1.10 -15.85 -10.91
N VAL A 47 -1.88 -16.51 -10.06
CA VAL A 47 -2.16 -17.96 -10.19
C VAL A 47 -2.85 -18.27 -11.52
N ARG A 48 -3.82 -17.44 -11.94
CA ARG A 48 -4.48 -17.59 -13.25
C ARG A 48 -3.52 -17.42 -14.42
N ASP A 49 -2.64 -16.42 -14.39
CA ASP A 49 -1.63 -16.20 -15.42
C ASP A 49 -0.63 -17.37 -15.49
N CYS A 50 -0.07 -17.80 -14.35
CA CYS A 50 0.82 -18.96 -14.30
C CYS A 50 0.15 -20.23 -14.84
N ARG A 51 -1.12 -20.47 -14.49
CA ARG A 51 -1.90 -21.62 -14.98
C ARG A 51 -2.11 -21.54 -16.49
N SER A 52 -2.46 -20.36 -17.00
CA SER A 52 -2.67 -20.15 -18.44
C SER A 52 -1.39 -20.36 -19.23
N ARG A 53 -0.23 -19.90 -18.73
CA ARG A 53 1.08 -20.13 -19.34
C ARG A 53 1.47 -21.62 -19.35
N ALA A 54 1.25 -22.33 -18.24
CA ALA A 54 1.51 -23.76 -18.17
C ALA A 54 0.64 -24.52 -19.18
N ALA A 55 -0.66 -24.23 -19.25
CA ALA A 55 -1.58 -24.84 -20.21
C ALA A 55 -1.20 -24.52 -21.67
N ALA A 56 -0.78 -23.29 -21.97
CA ALA A 56 -0.31 -22.92 -23.30
C ALA A 56 0.96 -23.69 -23.71
N LEU A 57 1.89 -23.90 -22.77
CA LEU A 57 3.11 -24.67 -23.02
C LEU A 57 2.82 -26.17 -23.17
N GLU A 58 1.84 -26.71 -22.45
CA GLU A 58 1.34 -28.08 -22.64
C GLU A 58 0.74 -28.26 -24.04
N ALA A 59 -0.10 -27.32 -24.47
CA ALA A 59 -0.67 -27.32 -25.82
C ALA A 59 0.43 -27.22 -26.89
N LEU A 60 1.40 -26.31 -26.71
CA LEU A 60 2.54 -26.19 -27.63
C LEU A 60 3.38 -27.46 -27.67
N LEU A 61 3.62 -28.11 -26.53
CA LEU A 61 4.38 -29.36 -26.48
C LEU A 61 3.66 -30.48 -27.23
N SER A 62 2.32 -30.53 -27.15
CA SER A 62 1.52 -31.52 -27.87
C SER A 62 1.56 -31.37 -29.40
N ALA A 63 1.81 -30.16 -29.90
CA ALA A 63 1.91 -29.85 -31.31
C ALA A 63 3.37 -29.71 -31.81
N ALA A 64 4.36 -29.89 -30.93
CA ALA A 64 5.75 -29.63 -31.24
C ALA A 64 6.40 -30.72 -32.09
N SER A 65 7.34 -30.32 -32.95
CA SER A 65 8.25 -31.24 -33.62
C SER A 65 9.22 -31.90 -32.61
N GLU A 66 9.76 -33.08 -32.93
CA GLU A 66 10.77 -33.75 -32.07
C GLU A 66 12.00 -32.88 -31.78
N ARG A 67 12.33 -31.95 -32.68
CA ARG A 67 13.45 -31.02 -32.55
C ARG A 67 13.19 -29.93 -31.50
N ASP A 68 11.96 -29.46 -31.38
CA ASP A 68 11.59 -28.34 -30.49
C ASP A 68 11.05 -28.79 -29.12
N ALA A 69 10.59 -30.05 -29.05
CA ALA A 69 10.01 -30.64 -27.85
C ALA A 69 10.88 -30.51 -26.57
N PRO A 70 12.22 -30.69 -26.61
CA PRO A 70 13.06 -30.55 -25.41
C PRO A 70 13.04 -29.13 -24.82
N ALA A 71 13.11 -28.10 -25.67
CA ALA A 71 13.10 -26.70 -25.24
C ALA A 71 11.75 -26.30 -24.64
N ILE A 72 10.65 -26.76 -25.25
CA ILE A 72 9.29 -26.50 -24.74
C ILE A 72 9.06 -27.23 -23.43
N ARG A 73 9.55 -28.47 -23.28
CA ARG A 73 9.47 -29.24 -22.03
C ARG A 73 10.20 -28.55 -20.87
N LEU A 74 11.38 -27.96 -21.12
CA LEU A 74 12.09 -27.18 -20.11
C LEU A 74 11.29 -25.95 -19.66
N ARG A 75 10.71 -25.20 -20.61
CA ARG A 75 9.86 -24.05 -20.30
C ARG A 75 8.60 -24.46 -19.54
N LEU A 76 8.00 -25.60 -19.88
CA LEU A 76 6.84 -26.14 -19.16
C LEU A 76 7.19 -26.46 -17.70
N LEU A 77 8.31 -27.12 -17.44
CA LEU A 77 8.79 -27.40 -16.08
C LEU A 77 8.97 -26.10 -15.27
N GLN A 78 9.54 -25.07 -15.87
CA GLN A 78 9.68 -23.75 -15.23
C GLN A 78 8.31 -23.10 -14.95
N ALA A 79 7.37 -23.18 -15.90
CA ALA A 79 6.02 -22.64 -15.73
C ALA A 79 5.24 -23.37 -14.62
N GLN A 80 5.38 -24.70 -14.52
CA GLN A 80 4.79 -25.50 -13.45
C GLN A 80 5.39 -25.15 -12.08
N ALA A 81 6.71 -25.02 -11.98
CA ALA A 81 7.37 -24.58 -10.74
C ALA A 81 6.91 -23.18 -10.29
N ASN A 82 6.68 -22.27 -11.26
CA ASN A 82 6.13 -20.94 -10.99
C ASN A 82 4.68 -20.99 -10.51
N LEU A 83 3.84 -21.85 -11.12
CA LEU A 83 2.47 -22.08 -10.69
C LEU A 83 2.42 -22.60 -9.25
N ASP A 84 3.27 -23.57 -8.90
CA ASP A 84 3.36 -24.11 -7.54
C ASP A 84 3.79 -23.03 -6.53
N ARG A 85 4.76 -22.20 -6.89
CA ARG A 85 5.21 -21.08 -6.06
C ARG A 85 4.10 -20.05 -5.85
N ALA A 86 3.36 -19.72 -6.92
CA ALA A 86 2.21 -18.82 -6.86
C ALA A 86 1.08 -19.40 -6.00
N GLY A 87 0.79 -20.70 -6.13
CA GLY A 87 -0.18 -21.41 -5.31
C GLY A 87 0.17 -21.35 -3.81
N ARG A 88 1.42 -21.65 -3.45
CA ARG A 88 1.89 -21.54 -2.05
C ARG A 88 1.82 -20.10 -1.52
N ALA A 89 2.04 -19.10 -2.37
CA ALA A 89 1.89 -17.70 -1.98
C ALA A 89 0.41 -17.33 -1.74
N SER A 90 -0.49 -17.77 -2.63
CA SER A 90 -1.94 -17.58 -2.48
C SER A 90 -2.48 -18.20 -1.19
N VAL A 91 -2.03 -19.42 -0.83
CA VAL A 91 -2.41 -20.06 0.45
C VAL A 91 -2.00 -19.20 1.65
N ARG A 92 -0.76 -18.70 1.69
CA ARG A 92 -0.26 -17.84 2.78
C ARG A 92 -1.05 -16.53 2.89
N ILE A 93 -1.41 -15.93 1.75
CA ILE A 93 -2.26 -14.73 1.72
C ILE A 93 -3.67 -15.04 2.22
N GLY A 94 -4.22 -16.20 1.85
CA GLY A 94 -5.51 -16.67 2.34
C GLY A 94 -5.54 -16.87 3.87
N ASP A 95 -4.46 -17.36 4.46
CA ASP A 95 -4.34 -17.53 5.91
C ASP A 95 -4.21 -16.18 6.65
N ALA A 96 -3.48 -15.22 6.07
CA ALA A 96 -3.46 -13.84 6.55
C ALA A 96 -4.86 -13.21 6.49
N ALA A 97 -5.63 -13.48 5.43
CA ALA A 97 -7.01 -13.01 5.27
C ALA A 97 -7.96 -13.59 6.32
N LYS A 98 -7.79 -14.86 6.69
CA LYS A 98 -8.54 -15.47 7.81
C LYS A 98 -8.21 -14.76 9.11
N THR A 99 -6.91 -14.54 9.38
CA THR A 99 -6.44 -13.87 10.60
C THR A 99 -7.05 -12.47 10.75
N VAL A 100 -7.06 -11.67 9.68
CA VAL A 100 -7.66 -10.32 9.71
C VAL A 100 -9.18 -10.39 9.94
N ARG A 101 -9.89 -11.31 9.29
CA ARG A 101 -11.34 -11.51 9.51
C ARG A 101 -11.66 -11.95 10.93
N ASP A 102 -10.82 -12.79 11.54
CA ASP A 102 -10.99 -13.23 12.92
C ASP A 102 -10.69 -12.10 13.93
N LEU A 103 -9.75 -11.20 13.61
CA LEU A 103 -9.50 -9.99 14.39
C LEU A 103 -10.69 -9.02 14.30
N GLU A 104 -11.22 -8.78 13.10
CA GLU A 104 -12.41 -7.94 12.87
C GLU A 104 -13.61 -8.47 13.66
N ARG A 105 -13.88 -9.79 13.59
CA ARG A 105 -14.97 -10.42 14.33
C ARG A 105 -14.81 -10.26 15.84
N ARG A 106 -13.60 -10.49 16.38
CA ARG A 106 -13.31 -10.33 17.81
C ARG A 106 -13.43 -8.87 18.26
N TYR A 107 -13.02 -7.92 17.42
CA TYR A 107 -13.19 -6.49 17.69
C TYR A 107 -14.68 -6.16 17.80
N ILE A 108 -15.49 -6.47 16.78
CA ILE A 108 -16.94 -6.21 16.79
C ILE A 108 -17.64 -6.86 18.00
N GLN A 109 -17.29 -8.11 18.33
CA GLN A 109 -17.85 -8.82 19.49
C GLN A 109 -17.53 -8.13 20.82
N ARG A 110 -16.32 -7.59 21.00
CA ARG A 110 -15.96 -6.86 22.22
C ARG A 110 -16.65 -5.51 22.28
N THR A 111 -16.65 -4.75 21.19
CA THR A 111 -17.26 -3.41 21.19
C THR A 111 -18.77 -3.49 21.42
N SER A 112 -19.46 -4.47 20.84
CA SER A 112 -20.89 -4.72 21.10
C SER A 112 -21.18 -5.19 22.53
N ALA A 113 -20.31 -6.01 23.13
CA ALA A 113 -20.45 -6.41 24.54
C ALA A 113 -20.28 -5.22 25.51
N THR A 114 -19.36 -4.30 25.22
CA THR A 114 -19.15 -3.10 26.06
C THR A 114 -20.30 -2.10 25.96
N VAL A 115 -20.91 -1.95 24.78
CA VAL A 115 -22.11 -1.11 24.57
C VAL A 115 -23.35 -1.70 25.26
N ALA A 116 -23.47 -3.03 25.32
CA ALA A 116 -24.53 -3.69 26.10
C ALA A 116 -24.33 -3.58 27.62
N GLY A 117 -23.09 -3.45 28.10
CA GLY A 117 -22.75 -3.32 29.52
C GLY A 117 -22.79 -1.89 30.09
N HIS A 118 -22.80 -0.87 29.23
CA HIS A 118 -22.87 0.55 29.61
C HIS A 118 -24.17 1.23 29.21
N ALA A 119 -25.22 0.47 28.87
CA ALA A 119 -26.55 1.05 28.81
C ALA A 119 -26.91 1.54 30.21
N PRO A 120 -27.01 2.86 30.47
CA PRO A 120 -27.73 3.28 31.65
C PRO A 120 -29.15 2.71 31.50
N THR A 121 -29.69 2.15 32.57
CA THR A 121 -31.13 1.98 32.75
C THR A 121 -31.79 3.34 32.58
N SER A 122 -32.04 3.72 31.34
CA SER A 122 -32.96 4.75 30.93
C SER A 122 -34.02 4.01 30.13
N THR A 123 -35.14 3.82 30.81
CA THR A 123 -36.43 3.50 30.22
C THR A 123 -36.72 4.45 29.06
N ALA A 124 -36.48 4.00 27.83
CA ALA A 124 -37.13 4.51 26.64
C ALA A 124 -37.28 3.34 25.65
N GLU A 125 -38.53 3.02 25.36
CA GLU A 125 -38.98 1.89 24.57
C GLU A 125 -38.45 1.86 23.12
N PRO A 126 -38.43 0.67 22.47
CA PRO A 126 -37.98 0.52 21.10
C PRO A 126 -39.10 0.84 20.11
N GLN A 127 -39.08 2.02 19.49
CA GLN A 127 -39.86 2.23 18.26
C GLN A 127 -39.11 1.65 17.05
N ARG A 128 -39.43 0.39 16.76
CA ARG A 128 -39.45 -0.13 15.39
C ARG A 128 -40.40 0.76 14.56
N SER A 129 -39.92 1.28 13.44
CA SER A 129 -40.76 1.41 12.25
C SER A 129 -39.90 1.40 10.99
N ALA A 130 -40.03 0.29 10.28
CA ALA A 130 -39.84 0.25 8.84
C ALA A 130 -40.94 1.07 8.16
N ASN A 131 -40.60 1.80 7.10
CA ASN A 131 -41.35 2.00 5.85
C ASN A 131 -40.60 3.04 5.00
N THR A 132 -39.91 2.69 3.91
CA THR A 132 -40.43 2.64 2.52
C THR A 132 -41.45 3.72 2.14
N THR A 133 -41.02 4.68 1.31
CA THR A 133 -41.58 5.20 0.01
C THR A 133 -41.03 6.63 -0.21
N ALA A 134 -40.25 6.92 -1.26
CA ALA A 134 -40.63 7.22 -2.65
C ALA A 134 -41.37 8.56 -2.85
N ALA A 135 -40.93 9.30 -3.90
CA ALA A 135 -41.38 10.59 -4.46
C ALA A 135 -40.91 11.86 -3.69
N ALA A 136 -40.13 12.82 -4.20
CA ALA A 136 -39.98 13.53 -5.50
C ALA A 136 -40.42 15.02 -5.34
N VAL A 137 -39.58 15.92 -5.90
CA VAL A 137 -39.74 17.37 -6.23
C VAL A 137 -39.99 18.34 -5.05
N SER A 138 -39.43 19.55 -4.93
CA SER A 138 -38.83 20.54 -5.85
C SER A 138 -38.02 21.52 -4.94
N GLY A 139 -36.78 21.93 -5.24
CA GLY A 139 -36.44 22.97 -6.20
C GLY A 139 -36.09 24.30 -5.50
N SER A 140 -34.79 24.58 -5.31
CA SER A 140 -34.28 25.97 -5.24
C SER A 140 -32.84 26.01 -5.74
N ALA A 141 -32.62 26.95 -6.65
CA ALA A 141 -31.47 27.10 -7.51
C ALA A 141 -30.21 27.60 -6.77
N GLY A 142 -29.07 27.05 -7.17
CA GLY A 142 -27.72 27.56 -6.95
C GLY A 142 -26.84 26.99 -8.07
N GLU A 143 -26.16 27.88 -8.79
CA GLU A 143 -25.43 27.68 -10.05
C GLU A 143 -24.36 26.56 -10.06
N PRO A 144 -23.97 26.05 -11.25
CA PRO A 144 -23.07 24.92 -11.37
C PRO A 144 -21.61 25.36 -11.24
N ALA A 145 -20.93 24.91 -10.19
CA ALA A 145 -19.48 24.99 -10.09
C ALA A 145 -18.82 23.80 -10.83
N PRO A 146 -17.70 24.02 -11.54
CA PRO A 146 -17.23 23.14 -12.61
C PRO A 146 -16.56 21.88 -12.08
N THR A 147 -16.55 20.86 -12.94
CA THR A 147 -15.86 19.58 -12.84
C THR A 147 -14.35 19.74 -12.57
N ILE A 148 -13.95 19.90 -11.30
CA ILE A 148 -12.55 19.79 -10.86
C ILE A 148 -12.33 18.39 -10.27
N GLN A 149 -12.39 17.35 -11.12
CA GLN A 149 -11.97 16.01 -10.70
C GLN A 149 -11.24 15.21 -11.80
N ALA A 150 -11.32 15.65 -13.06
CA ALA A 150 -10.53 15.06 -14.15
C ALA A 150 -9.16 15.73 -14.33
N GLU A 151 -9.03 17.03 -14.04
CA GLU A 151 -7.76 17.76 -14.20
C GLU A 151 -6.81 17.60 -13.00
N ALA A 152 -7.33 17.35 -11.80
CA ALA A 152 -6.52 17.07 -10.60
C ALA A 152 -5.74 15.75 -10.71
N MET A 153 -6.27 14.76 -11.43
CA MET A 153 -5.58 13.49 -11.73
C MET A 153 -4.52 13.64 -12.83
N THR A 154 -4.62 14.69 -13.66
CA THR A 154 -3.68 14.96 -14.74
C THR A 154 -2.55 15.90 -14.29
N GLY A 155 -2.82 16.81 -13.34
CA GLY A 155 -1.84 17.72 -12.74
C GLY A 155 -0.88 17.07 -11.74
N LEU A 156 -1.12 15.82 -11.34
CA LEU A 156 -0.16 15.00 -10.60
C LEU A 156 0.84 14.27 -11.51
N ARG A 157 0.60 14.23 -12.83
CA ARG A 157 1.40 13.45 -13.81
C ARG A 157 2.72 14.12 -14.23
N ARG A 158 2.98 15.34 -13.78
CA ARG A 158 4.23 16.07 -14.09
C ARG A 158 4.57 17.03 -12.96
N ARG A 159 5.05 16.53 -11.84
CA ARG A 159 5.67 17.37 -10.80
C ARG A 159 7.05 16.81 -10.49
N LEU A 160 8.05 17.35 -11.18
CA LEU A 160 9.47 17.10 -10.90
C LEU A 160 9.76 17.47 -9.43
N PRO A 161 10.61 16.72 -8.72
CA PRO A 161 11.21 17.19 -7.49
C PRO A 161 12.09 18.42 -7.78
N PRO A 162 12.18 19.39 -6.86
CA PRO A 162 13.04 20.55 -7.01
C PRO A 162 14.50 20.13 -6.77
N SER A 163 15.21 19.62 -7.78
CA SER A 163 16.68 19.50 -7.87
C SER A 163 17.13 18.43 -8.87
N GLY A 164 17.27 18.74 -10.17
CA GLY A 164 17.98 17.87 -11.13
C GLY A 164 17.58 16.38 -11.16
N MET A 165 16.38 16.05 -10.68
CA MET A 165 15.83 14.70 -10.58
C MET A 165 14.64 14.57 -11.51
N ALA A 166 14.56 13.41 -12.15
CA ALA A 166 13.48 13.02 -13.02
C ALA A 166 12.53 12.05 -12.30
N SER A 167 11.32 11.94 -12.83
CA SER A 167 10.37 10.88 -12.48
C SER A 167 10.78 9.62 -13.23
N VAL A 168 11.30 8.63 -12.50
CA VAL A 168 11.67 7.32 -13.03
C VAL A 168 10.41 6.47 -13.06
N ASP A 169 10.02 6.03 -14.26
CA ASP A 169 8.91 5.09 -14.44
C ASP A 169 9.29 3.72 -13.88
N VAL A 170 8.52 3.27 -12.89
CA VAL A 170 8.75 2.02 -12.17
C VAL A 170 8.49 0.81 -13.07
N MET A 171 7.60 0.91 -14.05
CA MET A 171 7.30 -0.22 -14.94
C MET A 171 8.39 -0.42 -16.00
N SER A 172 9.00 0.67 -16.47
CA SER A 172 10.10 0.64 -17.43
C SER A 172 11.44 0.19 -16.83
N ALA A 173 11.55 0.09 -15.51
CA ALA A 173 12.74 -0.43 -14.84
C ALA A 173 12.91 -1.94 -15.05
N ASP A 174 14.00 -2.36 -15.69
CA ASP A 174 14.37 -3.76 -15.80
C ASP A 174 14.96 -4.26 -14.46
N LEU A 175 14.25 -5.17 -13.83
CA LEU A 175 14.65 -5.81 -12.57
C LEU A 175 15.08 -7.27 -12.78
N THR A 176 15.13 -7.75 -14.03
CA THR A 176 15.33 -9.17 -14.37
C THR A 176 16.80 -9.54 -14.54
N GLU A 177 17.61 -8.66 -15.12
CA GLU A 177 19.04 -8.92 -15.35
C GLU A 177 19.87 -9.05 -14.07
N ASN A 178 19.39 -8.49 -12.97
CA ASN A 178 20.09 -8.54 -11.69
C ASN A 178 19.07 -8.68 -10.56
N PRO A 179 18.56 -9.90 -10.32
CA PRO A 179 17.50 -10.12 -9.35
C PRO A 179 17.98 -9.79 -7.94
N ILE A 180 17.06 -9.36 -7.07
CA ILE A 180 17.36 -9.19 -5.65
C ILE A 180 17.66 -10.58 -5.06
N GLN A 181 18.93 -10.82 -4.70
CA GLN A 181 19.38 -12.07 -4.10
C GLN A 181 19.58 -11.89 -2.58
N GLY A 182 19.12 -12.85 -1.77
CA GLY A 182 19.37 -12.89 -0.32
C GLY A 182 18.39 -12.12 0.56
N GLU A 183 18.80 -11.84 1.81
CA GLU A 183 18.08 -10.95 2.72
C GLU A 183 17.96 -9.55 2.08
N PHE A 184 16.76 -8.99 2.12
CA PHE A 184 16.47 -7.69 1.53
C PHE A 184 17.41 -6.63 2.13
N GLY A 185 18.00 -5.77 1.30
CA GLY A 185 18.59 -4.50 1.75
C GLY A 185 20.08 -4.47 2.12
N ARG A 186 20.61 -3.25 2.19
CA ARG A 186 21.94 -2.90 2.73
C ARG A 186 21.82 -2.69 4.24
N GLY A 187 22.78 -3.17 5.03
CA GLY A 187 22.88 -2.86 6.47
C GLY A 187 21.74 -3.43 7.35
N GLY A 188 21.10 -4.52 6.94
CA GLY A 188 20.04 -5.19 7.73
C GLY A 188 18.62 -4.64 7.54
N ALA A 189 18.42 -3.68 6.62
CA ALA A 189 17.10 -3.10 6.34
C ALA A 189 16.18 -4.09 5.62
N THR A 190 15.10 -4.52 6.26
CA THR A 190 14.22 -5.57 5.76
C THR A 190 13.30 -5.10 4.63
N ARG A 191 12.63 -6.05 3.96
CA ARG A 191 11.57 -5.75 2.98
C ARG A 191 10.45 -4.88 3.56
N ALA A 192 10.12 -5.06 4.84
CA ALA A 192 9.13 -4.23 5.52
C ALA A 192 9.61 -2.79 5.69
N ASP A 193 10.90 -2.58 5.92
CA ASP A 193 11.49 -1.23 6.04
C ASP A 193 11.45 -0.50 4.70
N TYR A 194 11.83 -1.16 3.61
CA TYR A 194 11.69 -0.57 2.27
C TYR A 194 10.23 -0.31 1.89
N ARG A 195 9.30 -1.22 2.26
CA ARG A 195 7.87 -0.99 2.07
C ARG A 195 7.38 0.25 2.81
N TRP A 196 7.72 0.37 4.09
CA TRP A 196 7.37 1.54 4.89
C TRP A 196 7.96 2.83 4.28
N ALA A 197 9.22 2.80 3.85
CA ALA A 197 9.88 3.98 3.32
C ALA A 197 9.30 4.44 1.97
N VAL A 198 9.03 3.52 1.04
CA VAL A 198 8.39 3.85 -0.25
C VAL A 198 6.94 4.32 -0.06
N GLN A 199 6.20 3.68 0.84
CA GLN A 199 4.85 4.12 1.20
C GLN A 199 4.87 5.53 1.82
N THR A 200 5.77 5.77 2.79
CA THR A 200 5.94 7.07 3.44
C THR A 200 6.34 8.16 2.46
N TRP A 201 7.19 7.82 1.47
CA TRP A 201 7.49 8.73 0.38
C TRP A 201 6.23 9.16 -0.38
N HIS A 202 5.42 8.19 -0.78
CA HIS A 202 4.21 8.43 -1.59
C HIS A 202 3.11 9.16 -0.81
N ASP A 203 2.86 8.75 0.42
CA ASP A 203 1.71 9.22 1.20
C ASP A 203 2.00 10.51 1.98
N THR A 204 3.27 10.75 2.33
CA THR A 204 3.65 11.85 3.24
C THR A 204 4.66 12.81 2.60
N ILE A 205 5.82 12.32 2.16
CA ILE A 205 6.93 13.19 1.74
C ILE A 205 6.59 13.93 0.45
N ALA A 206 6.19 13.22 -0.60
CA ALA A 206 5.89 13.82 -1.89
C ALA A 206 4.72 14.83 -1.81
N PRO A 207 3.60 14.54 -1.12
CA PRO A 207 2.56 15.54 -0.86
C PRO A 207 3.04 16.71 -0.01
N GLY A 208 3.88 16.47 1.00
CA GLY A 208 4.46 17.53 1.84
C GLY A 208 5.34 18.49 1.04
N LEU A 209 6.21 17.95 0.18
CA LEU A 209 7.04 18.74 -0.74
C LEU A 209 6.18 19.57 -1.70
N ALA A 210 5.09 18.99 -2.22
CA ALA A 210 4.15 19.71 -3.07
C ALA A 210 3.46 20.89 -2.36
N ARG A 211 3.39 20.86 -1.01
CA ARG A 211 2.92 21.95 -0.16
C ARG A 211 4.04 22.91 0.29
N GLY A 212 5.28 22.68 -0.14
CA GLY A 212 6.42 23.51 0.20
C GLY A 212 7.16 23.10 1.48
N MET A 213 6.87 21.93 2.05
CA MET A 213 7.66 21.41 3.17
C MET A 213 9.08 21.06 2.73
N SER A 214 10.05 21.36 3.59
CA SER A 214 11.46 21.07 3.43
C SER A 214 11.89 19.87 4.29
N ARG A 215 13.13 19.41 4.10
CA ARG A 215 13.75 18.40 4.98
C ARG A 215 13.66 18.80 6.47
N SER A 216 13.90 20.07 6.77
CA SER A 216 13.88 20.58 8.15
C SER A 216 12.50 20.46 8.79
N ASP A 217 11.43 20.58 8.00
CA ASP A 217 10.06 20.43 8.50
C ASP A 217 9.76 18.98 8.86
N PHE A 218 10.18 18.03 8.01
CA PHE A 218 10.05 16.60 8.32
C PHE A 218 10.88 16.20 9.56
N GLU A 219 12.07 16.78 9.73
CA GLU A 219 12.91 16.55 10.91
C GLU A 219 12.27 17.10 12.19
N ALA A 220 11.67 18.29 12.12
CA ALA A 220 10.91 18.86 13.23
C ALA A 220 9.69 18.00 13.61
N ASP A 221 8.94 17.51 12.61
CA ASP A 221 7.82 16.61 12.81
C ASP A 221 8.24 15.27 13.42
N ASP A 222 9.40 14.73 13.02
CA ASP A 222 9.97 13.51 13.59
C ASP A 222 10.40 13.71 15.05
N ALA A 223 11.02 14.85 15.38
CA ALA A 223 11.41 15.18 16.74
C ALA A 223 10.18 15.35 17.64
N LEU A 224 9.13 16.03 17.16
CA LEU A 224 7.89 16.22 17.90
C LEU A 224 7.16 14.90 18.18
N ARG A 225 7.24 13.93 17.25
CA ARG A 225 6.67 12.59 17.41
C ARG A 225 7.57 11.60 18.16
N GLY A 226 8.80 11.98 18.51
CA GLY A 226 9.78 11.06 19.09
C GLY A 226 10.10 9.88 18.18
N ALA A 227 10.16 10.11 16.86
CA ALA A 227 10.33 9.07 15.86
C ALA A 227 11.66 8.31 16.03
N GLN A 228 11.54 6.98 16.12
CA GLN A 228 12.68 6.08 16.26
C GLN A 228 13.52 6.01 14.98
N PRO A 229 14.82 5.68 15.07
CA PRO A 229 15.65 5.38 13.90
C PRO A 229 14.95 4.39 12.94
N LEU A 230 15.13 4.55 11.63
CA LEU A 230 14.43 3.81 10.55
C LEU A 230 12.92 4.08 10.42
N ARG A 231 12.35 4.97 11.24
CA ARG A 231 10.94 5.42 11.17
C ARG A 231 10.81 6.93 11.09
N ARG A 232 11.89 7.63 10.75
CA ARG A 232 11.93 9.07 10.54
C ARG A 232 11.61 9.41 9.10
N THR A 233 10.69 10.35 8.91
CA THR A 233 10.34 10.91 7.61
C THR A 233 11.51 11.67 6.97
N ALA A 234 12.35 12.34 7.77
CA ALA A 234 13.56 12.99 7.26
C ALA A 234 14.56 12.00 6.65
N ASP A 235 14.72 10.81 7.24
CA ASP A 235 15.58 9.76 6.66
C ASP A 235 15.03 9.24 5.32
N VAL A 236 13.69 9.14 5.20
CA VAL A 236 13.03 8.78 3.94
C VAL A 236 13.24 9.86 2.89
N TYR A 237 13.12 11.14 3.26
CA TYR A 237 13.45 12.25 2.38
C TYR A 237 14.87 12.11 1.82
N ASP A 238 15.86 11.89 2.71
CA ASP A 238 17.27 11.76 2.32
C ASP A 238 17.53 10.51 1.45
N MET A 239 16.79 9.43 1.67
CA MET A 239 16.91 8.23 0.85
C MET A 239 16.46 8.47 -0.60
N PHE A 240 15.48 9.33 -0.84
CA PHE A 240 14.95 9.59 -2.19
C PHE A 240 15.57 10.81 -2.87
N LEU A 241 15.92 11.85 -2.11
CA LEU A 241 16.42 13.13 -2.63
C LEU A 241 17.86 13.45 -2.22
N GLY A 242 18.43 12.73 -1.27
CA GLY A 242 19.83 12.87 -0.85
C GLY A 242 20.78 12.03 -1.72
N ASP A 243 21.91 11.61 -1.12
CA ASP A 243 23.00 10.96 -1.85
C ASP A 243 22.67 9.53 -2.31
N ASP A 244 21.71 8.86 -1.68
CA ASP A 244 21.27 7.51 -2.05
C ASP A 244 20.08 7.49 -3.03
N HIS A 245 19.79 8.56 -3.76
CA HIS A 245 18.68 8.59 -4.72
C HIS A 245 18.74 7.46 -5.77
N ILE A 246 17.59 7.18 -6.40
CA ILE A 246 17.49 6.18 -7.48
C ILE A 246 18.32 6.65 -8.67
N ARG A 247 19.09 5.75 -9.27
CA ARG A 247 19.90 6.01 -10.47
C ARG A 247 19.63 4.95 -11.51
N VAL A 248 19.35 5.37 -12.73
CA VAL A 248 19.07 4.48 -13.85
C VAL A 248 19.74 4.98 -15.14
N ASP A 249 20.14 4.07 -16.01
CA ASP A 249 20.55 4.40 -17.38
C ASP A 249 19.39 4.09 -18.33
N ARG A 250 19.11 5.00 -19.26
CA ARG A 250 18.12 4.77 -20.30
C ARG A 250 18.70 3.86 -21.38
N ARG A 251 17.98 2.79 -21.71
CA ARG A 251 18.34 1.91 -22.82
C ARG A 251 17.74 2.41 -24.14
N PRO A 252 18.32 2.01 -25.29
CA PRO A 252 17.78 2.36 -26.61
C PRO A 252 16.34 1.88 -26.86
N ASP A 253 15.90 0.82 -26.17
CA ASP A 253 14.54 0.28 -26.25
C ASP A 253 13.51 1.02 -25.38
N GLY A 254 13.95 2.06 -24.66
CA GLY A 254 13.11 2.87 -23.77
C GLY A 254 12.99 2.34 -22.34
N THR A 255 13.55 1.16 -22.03
CA THR A 255 13.61 0.63 -20.67
C THR A 255 14.76 1.25 -19.86
N PHE A 256 14.78 1.00 -18.56
CA PHE A 256 15.81 1.51 -17.65
C PHE A 256 16.66 0.37 -17.08
N ASN A 257 17.98 0.49 -17.26
CA ASN A 257 18.95 -0.28 -16.49
C ASN A 257 19.10 0.32 -15.08
N VAL A 258 18.90 -0.47 -14.03
CA VAL A 258 18.91 0.05 -12.65
C VAL A 258 20.31 0.00 -12.04
N ILE A 259 20.93 1.18 -11.87
CA ILE A 259 22.24 1.37 -11.20
C ILE A 259 22.08 1.33 -9.67
N SER A 260 21.13 2.10 -9.11
CA SER A 260 20.84 2.10 -7.67
C SER A 260 19.34 2.24 -7.38
N GLY A 261 18.92 1.74 -6.21
CA GLY A 261 17.54 1.85 -5.75
C GLY A 261 16.60 0.72 -6.20
N ARG A 262 17.13 -0.43 -6.63
CA ARG A 262 16.36 -1.61 -7.07
C ARG A 262 15.29 -2.06 -6.07
N HIS A 263 15.63 -2.12 -4.78
CA HIS A 263 14.68 -2.48 -3.73
C HIS A 263 13.50 -1.51 -3.66
N ARG A 264 13.76 -0.20 -3.83
CA ARG A 264 12.72 0.84 -3.81
C ARG A 264 11.82 0.76 -5.04
N LEU A 265 12.40 0.53 -6.22
CA LEU A 265 11.64 0.32 -7.46
C LEU A 265 10.79 -0.96 -7.41
N GLN A 266 11.33 -2.07 -6.90
CA GLN A 266 10.58 -3.30 -6.72
C GLN A 266 9.41 -3.11 -5.76
N ILE A 267 9.63 -2.46 -4.62
CA ILE A 267 8.56 -2.18 -3.66
C ILE A 267 7.53 -1.22 -4.23
N ALA A 268 7.93 -0.19 -4.97
CA ALA A 268 6.98 0.70 -5.64
C ALA A 268 6.10 -0.08 -6.63
N ARG A 269 6.69 -1.01 -7.39
CA ARG A 269 5.94 -1.92 -8.27
C ARG A 269 4.93 -2.76 -7.49
N ASP A 270 5.34 -3.31 -6.35
CA ASP A 270 4.48 -4.10 -5.48
C ASP A 270 3.36 -3.28 -4.81
N LEU A 271 3.57 -1.96 -4.66
CA LEU A 271 2.59 -1.00 -4.13
C LEU A 271 1.72 -0.37 -5.21
N GLY A 272 1.99 -0.63 -6.51
CA GLY A 272 1.28 0.00 -7.62
C GLY A 272 1.63 1.49 -7.82
N ILE A 273 2.78 1.94 -7.30
CA ILE A 273 3.26 3.31 -7.50
C ILE A 273 3.93 3.39 -8.88
N GLU A 274 3.44 4.29 -9.73
CA GLU A 274 3.87 4.42 -11.13
C GLU A 274 5.26 5.02 -11.29
N SER A 275 5.65 5.95 -10.40
CA SER A 275 6.93 6.64 -10.52
C SER A 275 7.57 6.98 -9.18
N LEU A 276 8.91 7.05 -9.18
CA LEU A 276 9.72 7.48 -8.05
C LEU A 276 10.76 8.53 -8.51
N PRO A 277 11.22 9.43 -7.64
CA PRO A 277 12.27 10.37 -8.00
C PRO A 277 13.61 9.64 -8.19
N GLY A 278 14.39 10.08 -9.18
CA GLY A 278 15.74 9.59 -9.40
C GLY A 278 16.48 10.37 -10.46
N LYS A 279 17.73 9.98 -10.73
CA LYS A 279 18.51 10.49 -11.87
C LYS A 279 18.52 9.47 -12.99
N ILE A 280 18.28 9.96 -14.19
CA ILE A 280 18.33 9.20 -15.44
C ILE A 280 19.59 9.65 -16.16
N TYR A 281 20.47 8.70 -16.45
CA TYR A 281 21.62 8.89 -17.32
C TYR A 281 21.28 8.39 -18.74
N GLU A 282 21.98 8.92 -19.73
CA GLU A 282 21.84 8.53 -21.15
C GLU A 282 22.93 7.53 -21.57
#